data_AF-A0A316HKF9-F1
#
_entry.id   AF-A0A316HKF9-F1
#
_cell.length_a   1.000
_cell.length_b   1.000
_cell.length_c   1.000
_cell.angle_alpha   90.00
_cell.angle_beta   90.00
_cell.angle_gamma   90.00
#
_symmetry.space_group_name_H-M   'P 1'
#
loop_
_entity.id
_entity.type
_entity.pdbx_description
1 polymer ?
#
loop_
_entity_poly.entity_id
_entity_poly.type
_entity_poly.pdbx_seq_one_letter_code
_entity_poly.pdbx_strand_id
1 'polypeptide(L)'
;MPLDATGRARVWAHAMRNWTGSLSGVTKSDLQAAVNAIDDWVDTNQASFNTALPLAFRTNASAAQKALLFCFVLMRRVSILRTEED
;
A
#
# COMPACT_ATOMS: atom_id res chain seq x y z
N MET A 1 0.64 -4.32 -12.39
CA MET A 1 -0.66 -4.04 -13.02
C MET A 1 -1.53 -3.43 -11.95
N PRO A 2 -2.09 -2.24 -12.20
CA PRO A 2 -2.96 -1.57 -11.25
C PRO A 2 -4.20 -2.40 -10.97
N LEU A 3 -4.83 -2.15 -9.82
CA LEU A 3 -6.13 -2.71 -9.49
C LEU A 3 -7.19 -2.23 -10.50
N ASP A 4 -8.13 -3.12 -10.81
CA ASP A 4 -9.32 -2.73 -11.58
C ASP A 4 -10.23 -1.80 -10.75
N ALA A 5 -11.21 -1.18 -11.40
CA ALA A 5 -12.12 -0.25 -10.73
C ALA A 5 -12.84 -0.90 -9.54
N THR A 6 -13.21 -2.18 -9.65
CA THR A 6 -13.83 -2.94 -8.57
C THR A 6 -12.86 -3.15 -7.40
N GLY A 7 -11.62 -3.51 -7.68
CA GLY A 7 -10.56 -3.67 -6.69
C GLY A 7 -10.31 -2.38 -5.91
N ARG A 8 -10.14 -1.25 -6.61
CA ARG A 8 -9.97 0.06 -5.98
C ARG A 8 -11.17 0.45 -5.11
N ALA A 9 -12.39 0.20 -5.59
CA ALA A 9 -13.61 0.45 -4.80
C ALA A 9 -13.68 -0.41 -3.53
N ARG A 10 -13.26 -1.69 -3.59
CA ARG A 10 -13.19 -2.57 -2.41
C ARG A 10 -12.16 -2.08 -1.40
N VAL A 11 -10.98 -1.64 -1.86
CA VAL A 11 -9.95 -1.04 -1.00
C VAL A 11 -10.47 0.23 -0.32
N TRP A 12 -11.10 1.13 -1.08
CA TRP A 12 -11.71 2.35 -0.54
C TRP A 12 -12.78 2.04 0.54
N ALA A 13 -13.68 1.09 0.26
CA ALA A 13 -14.68 0.67 1.23
C ALA A 13 -14.06 0.02 2.48
N HIS A 14 -12.98 -0.73 2.33
CA HIS A 14 -12.26 -1.32 3.45
C HIS A 14 -11.52 -0.27 4.28
N ALA A 15 -10.88 0.71 3.63
CA ALA A 15 -10.21 1.83 4.28
C ALA A 15 -11.18 2.64 5.13
N MET A 16 -12.36 3.00 4.60
CA MET A 16 -13.39 3.70 5.38
C MET A 16 -13.87 2.93 6.62
N ARG A 17 -13.89 1.59 6.57
CA ARG A 17 -14.35 0.76 7.71
C ARG A 17 -13.30 0.61 8.80
N ASN A 18 -12.03 0.56 8.42
CA ASN A 18 -10.92 0.21 9.32
C ASN A 18 -10.01 1.40 9.62
N TRP A 19 -10.37 2.59 9.13
CA TRP A 19 -9.60 3.80 9.42
C TRP A 19 -9.59 4.07 10.91
N THR A 20 -8.40 4.29 11.47
CA THR A 20 -8.23 4.67 12.87
C THR A 20 -7.97 6.17 12.95
N GLY A 21 -8.68 6.85 13.87
CA GLY A 21 -8.62 8.31 14.02
C GLY A 21 -9.55 9.10 13.09
N SER A 22 -9.45 10.42 13.13
CA SER A 22 -10.30 11.33 12.35
C SER A 22 -9.62 11.82 11.08
N LEU A 23 -10.31 11.71 9.94
CA LEU A 23 -9.92 12.32 8.67
C LEU A 23 -10.52 13.73 8.55
N SER A 24 -10.02 14.69 9.33
CA SER A 24 -10.51 16.08 9.28
C SER A 24 -10.21 16.71 7.92
N GLY A 25 -11.22 17.32 7.30
CA GLY A 25 -11.10 18.04 6.02
C GLY A 25 -10.99 17.15 4.78
N VAL A 26 -11.12 15.83 4.92
CA VAL A 26 -11.06 14.88 3.79
C VAL A 26 -12.47 14.35 3.52
N THR A 27 -12.98 14.56 2.30
CA THR A 27 -14.27 14.01 1.90
C THR A 27 -14.15 12.56 1.46
N LYS A 28 -15.30 11.89 1.30
CA LYS A 28 -15.36 10.52 0.76
C LYS A 28 -14.77 10.42 -0.64
N SER A 29 -15.01 11.42 -1.50
CA SER A 29 -14.46 11.48 -2.85
C SER A 29 -12.94 11.71 -2.84
N ASP A 30 -12.44 12.52 -1.91
CA ASP A 30 -10.99 12.75 -1.77
C ASP A 30 -10.27 11.46 -1.37
N LEU A 31 -10.85 10.71 -0.43
CA LEU A 31 -10.30 9.41 -0.04
C LEU A 31 -10.30 8.40 -1.19
N GLN A 32 -11.36 8.39 -2.01
CA GLN A 32 -11.42 7.53 -3.20
C GLN A 32 -10.37 7.92 -4.23
N ALA A 33 -10.23 9.22 -4.51
CA ALA A 33 -9.20 9.74 -5.42
C ALA A 33 -7.79 9.43 -4.91
N ALA A 34 -7.57 9.51 -3.59
CA ALA A 34 -6.31 9.14 -2.96
C ALA A 34 -6.00 7.65 -3.13
N VAL A 35 -6.97 6.74 -2.96
CA VAL A 35 -6.78 5.30 -3.21
C VAL A 35 -6.37 5.05 -4.67
N ASN A 36 -7.03 5.70 -5.62
CA ASN A 36 -6.68 5.57 -7.04
C ASN A 36 -5.26 6.07 -7.31
N ALA A 37 -4.92 7.27 -6.83
CA ALA A 37 -3.61 7.88 -7.02
C ALA A 37 -2.48 7.05 -6.39
N ILE A 38 -2.71 6.44 -5.22
CA ILE A 38 -1.74 5.57 -4.57
C ILE A 38 -1.53 4.30 -5.39
N ASP A 39 -2.59 3.65 -5.87
CA ASP A 39 -2.48 2.45 -6.71
C ASP A 39 -1.75 2.74 -8.03
N ASP A 40 -2.07 3.86 -8.68
CA ASP A 40 -1.38 4.34 -9.88
C ASP A 40 0.10 4.64 -9.62
N TRP A 41 0.41 5.27 -8.49
CA TRP A 41 1.79 5.56 -8.10
C TRP A 41 2.58 4.28 -7.83
N VAL A 42 1.99 3.29 -7.15
CA VAL A 42 2.65 2.00 -6.87
C VAL A 42 2.99 1.29 -8.16
N ASP A 43 2.09 1.27 -9.15
CA ASP A 43 2.35 0.65 -10.44
C ASP A 43 3.43 1.40 -11.23
N THR A 44 3.34 2.73 -11.27
CA THR A 44 4.30 3.59 -11.99
C THR A 44 5.72 3.49 -11.42
N ASN A 45 5.86 3.36 -10.10
CA ASN A 45 7.16 3.42 -9.41
C ASN A 45 7.78 2.04 -9.17
N GLN A 46 7.24 0.95 -9.73
CA GLN A 46 7.77 -0.41 -9.55
C GLN A 46 9.25 -0.53 -9.90
N ALA A 47 9.71 0.17 -10.95
CA ALA A 47 11.12 0.15 -11.35
C ALA A 47 12.02 0.76 -10.26
N SER A 48 11.66 1.95 -9.77
CA SER A 48 12.39 2.67 -8.71
C SER A 48 12.40 1.87 -7.39
N PHE A 49 11.27 1.27 -7.03
CA PHE A 49 11.21 0.40 -5.86
C PHE A 49 12.12 -0.83 -6.01
N ASN A 50 12.06 -1.51 -7.17
CA ASN A 50 12.92 -2.66 -7.42
C ASN A 50 14.41 -2.29 -7.32
N THR A 51 14.82 -1.13 -7.87
CA THR A 51 16.23 -0.67 -7.83
C THR A 51 16.73 -0.27 -6.44
N ALA A 52 15.84 -0.03 -5.48
CA ALA A 52 16.20 0.21 -4.09
C ALA A 52 16.48 -1.08 -3.30
N LEU A 53 15.99 -2.24 -3.75
CA LEU A 53 16.14 -3.52 -3.04
C LEU A 53 17.55 -4.11 -3.21
N PRO A 54 18.13 -4.80 -2.22
CA PRO A 54 19.38 -5.53 -2.37
C PRO A 54 19.34 -6.53 -3.53
N LEU A 55 20.46 -6.69 -4.24
CA LEU A 55 20.53 -7.48 -5.48
C LEU A 55 19.97 -8.90 -5.32
N ALA A 56 20.36 -9.62 -4.26
CA ALA A 56 19.90 -10.98 -4.02
C ALA A 56 18.37 -11.07 -3.90
N PHE A 57 17.75 -10.13 -3.18
CA PHE A 57 16.29 -10.12 -2.99
C PHE A 57 15.56 -9.64 -4.26
N ARG A 58 16.11 -8.63 -4.94
CA ARG A 58 15.58 -8.14 -6.22
C ARG A 58 15.51 -9.25 -7.28
N THR A 59 16.54 -10.09 -7.37
CA THR A 59 16.64 -11.12 -8.41
C THR A 59 15.84 -12.37 -8.08
N ASN A 60 15.85 -12.80 -6.81
CA ASN A 60 15.28 -14.11 -6.45
C ASN A 60 13.82 -14.04 -5.95
N ALA A 61 13.37 -12.90 -5.43
CA ALA A 61 12.00 -12.77 -4.92
C ALA A 61 10.99 -12.51 -6.05
N SER A 62 9.79 -13.09 -5.92
CA SER A 62 8.68 -12.78 -6.81
C SER A 62 8.16 -11.36 -6.60
N ALA A 63 7.47 -10.80 -7.60
CA ALA A 63 6.85 -9.48 -7.49
C ALA A 63 5.90 -9.39 -6.28
N ALA A 64 5.15 -10.46 -6.01
CA ALA A 64 4.24 -10.55 -4.87
C ALA A 64 4.99 -10.52 -3.53
N GLN A 65 6.12 -11.23 -3.41
CA GLN A 65 6.94 -11.23 -2.19
C GLN A 65 7.54 -9.85 -1.89
N LYS A 66 7.97 -9.14 -2.94
CA LYS A 66 8.50 -7.77 -2.79
C LYS A 66 7.43 -6.79 -2.34
N ALA A 67 6.24 -6.87 -2.95
CA ALA A 67 5.10 -6.04 -2.56
C ALA A 67 4.62 -6.35 -1.13
N LEU A 68 4.61 -7.62 -0.73
CA LEU A 68 4.26 -8.02 0.63
C LEU A 68 5.24 -7.45 1.66
N LEU A 69 6.55 -7.54 1.41
CA LEU A 69 7.56 -6.95 2.28
C LEU A 69 7.40 -5.43 2.40
N PHE A 70 7.10 -4.75 1.29
CA PHE A 70 6.80 -3.32 1.29
C PHE A 70 5.61 -3.00 2.21
N CYS A 71 4.52 -3.76 2.11
CA CYS A 71 3.36 -3.60 2.99
C CYS A 71 3.70 -3.84 4.47
N PHE A 72 4.49 -4.85 4.82
CA PHE A 72 4.93 -5.08 6.21
C PHE A 72 5.71 -3.90 6.77
N VAL A 73 6.65 -3.34 6.01
CA VAL A 73 7.41 -2.16 6.43
C VAL A 73 6.49 -0.95 6.64
N LEU A 74 5.54 -0.71 5.73
CA LEU A 74 4.59 0.40 5.88
C LEU A 74 3.66 0.20 7.09
N MET A 75 3.10 -1.00 7.28
CA MET A 75 2.23 -1.32 8.42
C MET A 75 2.96 -1.16 9.76
N ARG A 76 4.25 -1.50 9.84
CA ARG A 76 5.07 -1.26 11.04
C ARG A 76 5.29 0.23 11.28
N ARG A 77 5.56 1.01 10.23
CA ARG A 77 5.77 2.47 10.33
C ARG A 77 4.53 3.23 10.81
N VAL A 78 3.33 2.70 10.56
CA VAL A 78 2.06 3.26 11.05
C VAL A 78 1.54 2.56 12.31
N SER A 79 2.38 1.76 12.98
CA SER A 79 2.08 1.06 14.24
C SER A 79 0.88 0.11 14.19
N ILE A 80 0.49 -0.35 12.99
CA ILE A 80 -0.55 -1.37 12.80
C ILE A 80 0.03 -2.76 13.01
N LEU A 81 1.24 -3.01 12.50
CA LEU A 81 1.95 -4.28 12.70
C LEU A 81 2.69 -4.25 14.05
N ARG A 82 2.14 -4.95 15.04
CA ARG A 82 2.80 -5.26 16.31
C ARG A 82 3.59 -6.55 16.19
N THR A 83 4.79 -6.56 16.75
CA THR A 83 5.65 -7.74 16.87
C THR A 83 5.60 -8.25 18.30
N GLU A 84 6.01 -9.50 18.55
CA GLU A 84 5.98 -10.13 19.88
C GLU A 84 6.75 -9.34 20.97
N GLU A 85 7.59 -8.40 20.55
CA GLU A 85 8.39 -7.52 21.40
C GLU A 85 7.69 -6.20 21.80
N ASP A 86 6.44 -5.93 21.35
CA ASP A 86 5.63 -4.75 21.73
C ASP A 86 4.54 -5.08 22.77
#